data_AF-A0A7C7KWD7-F1
#
_entry.id   AF-A0A7C7KWD7-F1
#
_cell.length_a   1.000
_cell.length_b   1.000
_cell.length_c   1.000
_cell.angle_alpha   90.00
_cell.angle_beta   90.00
_cell.angle_gamma   90.00
#
_symmetry.space_group_name_H-M   'P 1'
#
loop_
_entity.id
_entity.type
_entity.pdbx_description
1 polymer ?
#
loop_
_entity_poly.entity_id
_entity_poly.type
_entity_poly.pdbx_seq_one_letter_code
_entity_poly.pdbx_strand_id
1 'polypeptide(L)'
;FHRFIRPSDLKRSSVEVHGITPEDLAERGEDEREVISSFLEYVKGSVLVGFNVEFDRKMVSKYTLRHFGIPLLNYRVDVFFLGKRRWREGKGLEDMAKELGIYAGGIHSALDDAYITALLFLSFVARMKKEPLASLPLVL
;
A
#
# COMPACT_ATOMS: atom_id res chain seq x y z
N PHE A 1 4.73 10.09 -0.49
CA PHE A 1 3.67 10.56 -1.41
C PHE A 1 2.33 10.18 -0.81
N HIS A 2 1.41 11.14 -0.63
CA HIS A 2 0.06 10.90 -0.12
C HIS A 2 -0.86 11.98 -0.68
N ARG A 3 -1.98 11.56 -1.29
CA ARG A 3 -2.91 12.41 -2.04
C ARG A 3 -4.33 11.88 -1.86
N PHE A 4 -5.32 12.76 -1.92
CA PHE A 4 -6.74 12.40 -1.87
C PHE A 4 -7.28 12.45 -3.28
N ILE A 5 -7.99 11.39 -3.69
CA ILE A 5 -8.63 11.32 -5.01
C ILE A 5 -10.11 11.59 -4.82
N ARG A 6 -10.67 12.52 -5.60
CA ARG A 6 -12.12 12.75 -5.64
C ARG A 6 -12.79 11.60 -6.39
N PRO A 7 -13.62 10.77 -5.72
CA PRO A 7 -14.29 9.66 -6.39
C PRO A 7 -15.52 10.14 -7.17
N SER A 8 -15.93 9.37 -8.18
CA SER A 8 -17.20 9.60 -8.89
C SER A 8 -18.43 9.21 -8.05
N ASP A 9 -18.26 8.29 -7.10
CA ASP A 9 -19.29 7.82 -6.16
C ASP A 9 -18.63 7.46 -4.83
N LEU A 10 -19.21 7.94 -3.71
CA LEU A 10 -18.71 7.67 -2.35
C LEU A 10 -19.75 6.89 -1.56
N LYS A 11 -19.40 5.67 -1.18
CA LYS A 11 -20.28 4.80 -0.39
C LYS A 11 -20.13 5.09 1.10
N ARG A 12 -21.25 5.21 1.81
CA ARG A 12 -21.28 5.37 3.28
C ARG A 12 -20.47 4.30 4.01
N SER A 13 -20.56 3.04 3.58
CA SER A 13 -19.79 1.94 4.18
C SER A 13 -18.27 2.09 4.03
N SER A 14 -17.80 2.85 3.02
CA SER A 14 -16.38 3.18 2.87
C SER A 14 -15.97 4.22 3.92
N VAL A 15 -16.78 5.27 4.08
CA VAL A 15 -16.56 6.32 5.08
C VAL A 15 -16.52 5.74 6.50
N GLU A 16 -17.38 4.78 6.82
CA GLU A 16 -17.39 4.10 8.12
C GLU A 16 -16.10 3.30 8.40
N VAL A 17 -15.36 2.91 7.36
CA VAL A 17 -14.09 2.19 7.48
C VAL A 17 -12.91 3.15 7.60
N HIS A 18 -12.73 4.06 6.64
CA HIS A 18 -11.53 4.90 6.53
C HIS A 18 -11.70 6.32 7.09
N GLY A 19 -12.92 6.74 7.44
CA GLY A 19 -13.21 8.04 8.04
C GLY A 19 -13.02 9.26 7.11
N ILE A 20 -12.87 9.06 5.80
CA ILE A 20 -12.70 10.15 4.83
C ILE A 20 -14.09 10.59 4.38
N THR A 21 -14.46 11.81 4.76
CA THR A 21 -15.80 12.36 4.57
C THR A 21 -15.98 13.01 3.18
N PRO A 22 -17.23 13.23 2.73
CA PRO A 22 -17.49 14.07 1.56
C PRO A 22 -16.85 15.45 1.67
N GLU A 23 -16.86 16.05 2.86
CA GLU A 23 -16.29 17.36 3.15
C GLU A 23 -14.76 17.35 2.96
N ASP A 24 -14.07 16.32 3.47
CA ASP A 24 -12.62 16.12 3.24
C ASP A 24 -12.29 16.07 1.74
N LEU A 25 -13.11 15.37 0.96
CA LEU A 25 -12.90 15.20 -0.48
C LEU A 25 -13.30 16.43 -1.29
N ALA A 26 -14.22 17.25 -0.79
CA ALA A 26 -14.54 18.55 -1.38
C ALA A 26 -13.37 19.53 -1.21
N GLU A 27 -12.71 19.52 -0.05
CA GLU A 27 -11.58 20.41 0.25
C GLU A 27 -10.26 19.91 -0.38
N ARG A 28 -9.99 18.61 -0.32
CA ARG A 28 -8.66 18.04 -0.60
C ARG A 28 -8.63 17.07 -1.78
N GLY A 29 -9.80 16.62 -2.25
CA GLY A 29 -9.90 15.64 -3.32
C GLY A 29 -9.46 16.22 -4.67
N GLU A 30 -8.46 15.60 -5.26
CA GLU A 30 -7.86 15.95 -6.54
C GLU A 30 -8.39 15.06 -7.67
N ASP A 31 -8.15 15.46 -8.92
CA ASP A 31 -8.52 14.67 -10.10
C ASP A 31 -7.73 13.35 -10.16
N GLU A 32 -8.44 12.24 -10.43
CA GLU A 32 -7.84 10.91 -10.43
C GLU A 32 -6.71 10.76 -11.47
N ARG A 33 -6.81 11.41 -12.64
CA ARG A 33 -5.79 11.31 -13.68
C ARG A 33 -4.51 12.06 -13.28
N GLU A 34 -4.65 13.23 -12.67
CA GLU A 34 -3.52 14.04 -12.19
C GLU A 34 -2.77 13.34 -11.04
N VAL A 35 -3.50 12.81 -10.06
CA VAL A 35 -2.91 12.08 -8.93
C VAL A 35 -2.20 10.82 -9.40
N ILE A 36 -2.82 10.05 -10.30
CA ILE A 36 -2.20 8.82 -10.83
C ILE A 36 -0.97 9.15 -11.66
N SER A 37 -1.01 10.20 -12.49
CA SER A 37 0.19 10.63 -13.23
C SER A 37 1.33 11.02 -12.30
N SER A 38 1.04 11.77 -11.23
CA SER A 38 2.02 12.15 -10.21
C SER A 38 2.56 10.95 -9.43
N PHE A 39 1.69 9.98 -9.13
CA PHE A 39 2.08 8.73 -8.48
C PHE A 39 3.01 7.90 -9.36
N LEU A 40 2.71 7.77 -10.66
CA LEU A 40 3.55 7.04 -11.61
C LEU A 40 4.96 7.63 -11.72
N GLU A 41 5.10 8.95 -11.73
CA GLU A 41 6.42 9.59 -11.69
C GLU A 41 7.13 9.34 -10.36
N TYR A 42 6.40 9.42 -9.23
CA TYR A 42 6.95 9.16 -7.90
C TYR A 42 7.48 7.72 -7.75
N VAL A 43 6.81 6.72 -8.34
CA VAL A 43 7.20 5.31 -8.25
C VAL A 43 8.06 4.83 -9.43
N LYS A 44 8.47 5.73 -10.32
CA LYS A 44 9.24 5.36 -11.51
C LYS A 44 10.54 4.68 -11.16
N GLY A 45 10.76 3.49 -11.72
CA GLY A 45 11.98 2.70 -11.50
C GLY A 45 12.10 2.11 -10.09
N SER A 46 11.04 2.13 -9.28
CA SER A 46 11.05 1.59 -7.93
C SER A 46 10.42 0.19 -7.83
N VAL A 47 10.75 -0.52 -6.76
CA VAL A 47 10.04 -1.71 -6.31
C VAL A 47 9.00 -1.29 -5.29
N LEU A 48 7.74 -1.68 -5.50
CA LEU A 48 6.65 -1.40 -4.56
C LEU A 48 6.69 -2.38 -3.40
N VAL A 49 6.60 -1.87 -2.18
CA VAL A 49 6.45 -2.70 -0.97
C VAL A 49 5.09 -2.41 -0.39
N GLY A 50 4.28 -3.46 -0.20
CA GLY A 50 2.92 -3.33 0.33
C GLY A 50 2.53 -4.58 1.12
N PHE A 51 1.48 -4.45 1.93
CA PHE A 51 0.89 -5.57 2.64
C PHE A 51 -0.30 -6.08 1.84
N ASN A 52 -0.24 -7.33 1.34
CA ASN A 52 -1.20 -7.81 0.34
C ASN A 52 -1.23 -6.94 -0.94
N VAL A 53 -0.03 -6.50 -1.36
CA VAL A 53 0.20 -5.47 -2.40
C VAL A 53 -0.43 -5.77 -3.76
N GLU A 54 -0.80 -7.01 -4.05
CA GLU A 54 -1.52 -7.36 -5.28
C GLU A 54 -2.91 -6.70 -5.34
N PHE A 55 -3.55 -6.50 -4.18
CA PHE A 55 -4.81 -5.77 -4.10
C PHE A 55 -4.63 -4.30 -4.55
N ASP A 56 -3.65 -3.60 -3.96
CA ASP A 56 -3.33 -2.20 -4.29
C ASP A 56 -2.89 -2.06 -5.74
N ARG A 57 -2.03 -2.96 -6.23
CA ARG A 57 -1.59 -2.96 -7.63
C ARG A 57 -2.77 -3.08 -8.58
N LYS A 58 -3.72 -4.00 -8.31
CA LYS A 58 -4.95 -4.15 -9.12
C LYS A 58 -5.81 -2.89 -9.06
N MET A 59 -5.94 -2.27 -7.89
CA MET A 59 -6.71 -1.03 -7.73
C MET A 59 -6.11 0.12 -8.54
N VAL A 60 -4.82 0.40 -8.38
CA VAL A 60 -4.12 1.44 -9.16
C VAL A 60 -4.14 1.12 -10.65
N SER A 61 -3.97 -0.16 -11.04
CA SER A 61 -4.00 -0.58 -12.44
C SER A 61 -5.33 -0.28 -13.14
N LYS A 62 -6.46 -0.25 -12.42
CA LYS A 62 -7.75 0.16 -13.02
C LYS A 62 -7.69 1.60 -13.52
N TYR A 63 -7.07 2.49 -12.77
CA TYR A 63 -6.90 3.89 -13.18
C TYR A 63 -5.85 4.03 -14.28
N THR A 64 -4.73 3.32 -14.18
CA THR A 64 -3.68 3.43 -15.21
C THR A 64 -4.14 2.86 -16.55
N LEU A 65 -4.90 1.76 -16.55
CA LEU A 65 -5.52 1.20 -17.76
C LEU A 65 -6.54 2.18 -18.37
N ARG A 66 -7.39 2.79 -17.53
CA ARG A 66 -8.40 3.77 -17.97
C ARG A 66 -7.76 5.00 -18.62
N HIS A 67 -6.70 5.54 -18.01
CA HIS A 67 -6.13 6.84 -18.40
C HIS A 67 -4.95 6.75 -19.37
N PHE A 68 -4.22 5.63 -19.38
CA PHE A 68 -2.96 5.47 -20.12
C PHE A 68 -2.86 4.15 -20.91
N GLY A 69 -3.85 3.25 -20.80
CA GLY A 69 -3.88 1.99 -21.54
C GLY A 69 -2.88 0.92 -21.08
N ILE A 70 -2.16 1.15 -19.98
CA ILE A 70 -1.12 0.26 -19.46
C ILE A 70 -1.37 0.01 -17.96
N PRO A 71 -1.26 -1.23 -17.45
CA PRO A 71 -1.39 -1.50 -16.02
C PRO A 71 -0.18 -0.97 -15.24
N LEU A 72 -0.24 -0.99 -13.90
CA LEU A 72 0.94 -0.71 -13.08
C LEU A 72 1.94 -1.88 -13.22
N LEU A 73 3.16 -1.57 -13.67
CA LEU A 73 4.20 -2.55 -14.05
C LEU A 73 5.38 -2.64 -13.08
N ASN A 74 5.31 -1.97 -11.94
CA ASN A 74 6.38 -2.04 -10.96
C ASN A 74 6.51 -3.46 -10.38
N TYR A 75 7.76 -3.93 -10.27
CA TYR A 75 8.07 -5.05 -9.38
C TYR A 75 7.57 -4.75 -7.97
N ARG A 76 7.14 -5.79 -7.26
CA ARG A 76 6.64 -5.64 -5.90
C ARG A 76 7.12 -6.74 -4.96
N VAL A 77 7.16 -6.38 -3.68
CA VAL A 77 7.36 -7.30 -2.56
C VAL A 77 6.14 -7.20 -1.65
N ASP A 78 5.57 -8.37 -1.36
CA ASP A 78 4.44 -8.47 -0.45
C ASP A 78 4.91 -8.83 0.96
N VAL A 79 4.69 -7.89 1.89
CA VAL A 79 5.07 -8.02 3.30
C VAL A 79 4.29 -9.14 4.00
N PHE A 80 3.07 -9.45 3.56
CA PHE A 80 2.29 -10.56 4.11
C PHE A 80 3.01 -11.91 3.92
N PHE A 81 3.59 -12.14 2.74
CA PHE A 81 4.34 -13.37 2.46
C PHE A 81 5.69 -13.42 3.17
N LEU A 82 6.35 -12.28 3.38
CA LEU A 82 7.54 -12.21 4.24
C LEU A 82 7.19 -12.60 5.69
N GLY A 83 6.07 -12.10 6.20
CA GLY A 83 5.57 -12.45 7.53
C GLY A 83 5.28 -13.94 7.69
N LYS A 84 4.82 -14.64 6.64
CA LYS A 84 4.58 -16.10 6.70
C LYS A 84 5.83 -16.94 7.00
N ARG A 85 7.04 -16.43 6.72
CA ARG A 85 8.29 -17.10 7.14
C ARG A 85 8.42 -17.12 8.67
N ARG A 86 7.83 -16.13 9.36
CA ARG A 86 7.89 -15.96 10.82
C ARG A 86 6.65 -16.46 11.55
N TRP A 87 5.47 -16.37 10.94
CA TRP A 87 4.20 -16.83 11.50
C TRP A 87 3.51 -17.78 10.51
N ARG A 88 3.36 -19.05 10.91
CA ARG A 88 2.79 -20.10 10.05
C ARG A 88 1.32 -19.84 9.70
N GLU A 89 0.60 -19.19 10.60
CA GLU A 89 -0.74 -18.67 10.36
C GLU A 89 -0.63 -17.21 9.90
N GLY A 90 -1.31 -16.88 8.81
CA GLY A 90 -1.33 -15.51 8.29
C GLY A 90 -1.97 -14.57 9.31
N LYS A 91 -1.30 -13.47 9.62
CA LYS A 91 -1.78 -12.43 10.54
C LYS A 91 -2.16 -11.17 9.78
N GLY A 92 -3.06 -10.36 10.33
CA GLY A 92 -3.35 -9.03 9.80
C GLY A 92 -2.16 -8.08 9.97
N LEU A 93 -2.20 -6.94 9.28
CA LEU A 93 -1.16 -5.91 9.39
C LEU A 93 -1.00 -5.45 10.84
N GLU A 94 -2.11 -5.15 11.51
CA GLU A 94 -2.16 -4.71 12.90
C GLU A 94 -1.61 -5.77 13.86
N ASP A 95 -1.97 -7.04 13.67
CA ASP A 95 -1.49 -8.14 14.51
C ASP A 95 0.04 -8.28 14.42
N MET A 96 0.58 -8.23 13.19
CA MET A 96 2.03 -8.28 12.99
C MET A 96 2.73 -7.06 13.59
N ALA A 97 2.14 -5.87 13.46
CA ALA A 97 2.68 -4.63 14.02
C ALA A 97 2.75 -4.69 15.55
N LYS A 98 1.64 -5.08 16.21
CA LYS A 98 1.56 -5.24 17.67
C LYS A 98 2.62 -6.20 18.20
N GLU A 99 2.83 -7.33 17.54
CA GLU A 99 3.83 -8.32 17.98
C GLU A 99 5.28 -7.86 17.85
N LEU A 100 5.55 -6.93 16.95
CA LEU A 100 6.87 -6.30 16.84
C LEU A 100 7.00 -5.03 17.69
N GLY A 101 6.00 -4.70 18.51
CA GLY A 101 5.99 -3.49 19.32
C GLY A 101 5.84 -2.20 18.50
N ILE A 102 5.34 -2.30 17.27
CA ILE A 102 5.06 -1.15 16.40
C ILE A 102 3.70 -0.58 16.79
N TYR A 103 3.67 0.71 17.11
CA TYR A 103 2.41 1.41 17.36
C TYR A 103 1.57 1.43 16.08
N ALA A 104 0.33 0.97 16.19
CA ALA A 104 -0.62 0.87 15.09
C ALA A 104 -1.90 1.67 15.40
N GLY A 105 -1.76 2.91 15.91
CA GLY A 105 -2.90 3.84 15.98
C GLY A 105 -3.16 4.48 14.61
N GLY A 106 -4.42 4.74 14.29
CA GLY A 106 -4.81 5.35 13.00
C GLY A 106 -4.96 4.37 11.82
N ILE A 107 -5.09 3.06 12.10
CA ILE A 107 -5.37 2.05 11.07
C ILE A 107 -6.63 2.45 10.29
N HIS A 108 -6.64 2.12 8.99
CA HIS A 108 -7.64 2.52 7.98
C HIS A 108 -7.37 3.86 7.29
N SER A 109 -6.25 4.52 7.62
CA SER A 109 -5.63 5.54 6.78
C SER A 109 -4.59 4.90 5.85
N ALA A 110 -4.64 5.22 4.55
CA ALA A 110 -3.66 4.70 3.58
C ALA A 110 -2.21 5.10 3.93
N LEU A 111 -2.02 6.26 4.57
CA LEU A 111 -0.69 6.71 4.99
C LEU A 111 -0.16 5.88 6.16
N ASP A 112 -1.00 5.62 7.16
CA ASP A 112 -0.60 4.87 8.35
C ASP A 112 -0.37 3.39 8.01
N ASP A 113 -1.22 2.81 7.18
CA ASP A 113 -1.04 1.44 6.68
C ASP A 113 0.28 1.31 5.89
N ALA A 114 0.61 2.28 5.03
CA ALA A 114 1.88 2.31 4.30
C ALA A 114 3.09 2.45 5.24
N TYR A 115 2.97 3.29 6.28
CA TYR A 115 4.03 3.49 7.28
C TYR A 115 4.28 2.22 8.11
N ILE A 116 3.23 1.61 8.65
CA ILE A 116 3.31 0.35 9.40
C ILE A 116 3.89 -0.76 8.52
N THR A 117 3.45 -0.85 7.27
CA THR A 117 3.97 -1.81 6.28
C THR A 117 5.48 -1.62 6.07
N ALA A 118 5.96 -0.37 5.96
CA ALA A 118 7.38 -0.07 5.82
C ALA A 118 8.18 -0.51 7.06
N LEU A 119 7.67 -0.26 8.27
CA LEU A 119 8.32 -0.70 9.52
C LEU A 119 8.39 -2.22 9.64
N LEU A 120 7.32 -2.93 9.26
CA LEU A 120 7.31 -4.40 9.20
C LEU A 120 8.34 -4.92 8.20
N PHE A 121 8.35 -4.37 6.98
CA PHE A 121 9.30 -4.75 5.95
C PHE A 121 10.74 -4.60 6.46
N LEU A 122 11.09 -3.42 6.97
CA LEU A 122 12.42 -3.15 7.54
C LEU A 122 12.79 -4.12 8.66
N SER A 123 11.84 -4.46 9.53
CA SER A 123 12.03 -5.43 10.61
C SER A 123 12.29 -6.86 10.12
N PHE A 124 11.73 -7.24 8.96
CA PHE A 124 12.01 -8.53 8.33
C PHE A 124 13.36 -8.53 7.62
N VAL A 125 13.64 -7.54 6.77
CA VAL A 125 14.91 -7.49 6.04
C VAL A 125 16.13 -7.28 6.94
N ALA A 126 15.99 -6.58 8.07
CA ALA A 126 17.06 -6.43 9.05
C ALA A 126 17.53 -7.78 9.63
N ARG A 127 16.69 -8.82 9.60
CA ARG A 127 17.03 -10.19 10.02
C ARG A 127 17.59 -11.04 8.89
N MET A 128 17.43 -10.59 7.63
CA MET A 128 17.91 -11.24 6.41
C MET A 128 19.28 -10.72 5.95
N LYS A 129 20.03 -9.98 6.79
CA LYS A 129 21.30 -9.30 6.41
C LYS A 129 22.37 -10.16 5.73
N LYS A 130 22.29 -11.49 5.85
CA LYS A 130 23.23 -12.44 5.22
C LYS A 130 22.70 -13.05 3.92
N GLU A 131 21.45 -12.76 3.56
CA GLU A 131 20.84 -13.22 2.32
C GLU A 131 21.05 -12.19 1.19
N PRO A 132 21.21 -12.64 -0.06
CA PRO A 132 21.26 -11.74 -1.20
C PRO A 132 19.91 -11.04 -1.37
N LEU A 133 19.91 -9.80 -1.89
CA LEU A 133 18.68 -9.06 -2.20
C LEU A 133 17.73 -9.85 -3.12
N ALA A 134 18.30 -10.68 -4.00
CA ALA A 134 17.56 -11.60 -4.87
C ALA A 134 16.73 -12.67 -4.12
N SER A 135 16.90 -12.84 -2.80
CA SER A 135 16.08 -13.74 -1.98
C SER A 135 14.72 -13.15 -1.61
N LEU A 136 14.51 -11.85 -1.87
CA LEU A 136 13.20 -11.23 -1.74
C LEU A 136 12.25 -11.77 -2.81
N PRO A 137 11.00 -12.10 -2.45
CA PRO A 137 10.00 -12.61 -3.38
C PRO A 137 9.48 -11.47 -4.28
N LEU A 138 10.30 -11.05 -5.24
CA LEU A 138 9.96 -10.04 -6.24
C LEU A 138 8.99 -10.61 -7.27
N VAL A 139 7.87 -9.94 -7.47
CA VAL A 139 6.84 -10.31 -8.45
C VAL A 139 6.59 -9.13 -9.39
N LEU A 140 6.43 -9.41 -10.69
CA LEU A 140 6.03 -8.42 -11.70
C LEU A 140 4.51 -8.30 -11.83
#